data_AF-F6GYZ4-F1
#
_entry.id   AF-F6GYZ4-F1
#
_cell.length_a   1.000
_cell.length_b   1.000
_cell.length_c   1.000
_cell.angle_alpha   90.00
_cell.angle_beta   90.00
_cell.angle_gamma   90.00
#
_symmetry.space_group_name_H-M   'P 1'
#
loop_
_entity.id
_entity.type
_entity.pdbx_description
1 polymer ?
#
loop_
_entity_poly.entity_id
_entity_poly.type
_entity_poly.pdbx_seq_one_letter_code
_entity_poly.pdbx_strand_id
1 'polypeptide(L)'
;MDYDRPVQTANSGPDLAGEMAAALAAASIVFQDNTAYSKKLIKGAETLFTFARDFGKRTPYCRGNPYIEPFYNSTGYFDEYMWGAAWLFYATGNKSYISLATNPGLPKNSKAFYMIPDLSVPSWDNKLPAAMLLLTRLRIFLSPGYPYEDMLKSYHNVTGLTMCSYLQQFHVFNWTKGGLIQLNHGKPQSLQYVANAAFLASLFVDYMNATSIPGWYCGPNFIRAETLRSFATSQINYILGKNPMKMSYLVGYGTKFPKHVHHRGASIPNDNKKYSCTGGWKWRDSRNPNPHNITGAMVGGPIRTDNFQDIRTNYNYTEPTLAGNAGLVAALVSLTGSGGMSIDKNTIFSAVPPFYPPSPPPPAPWKP
;
A
#
# COMPACT_ATOMS: atom_id res chain seq x y z
N MET A 1 26.31 20.17 -0.51
CA MET A 1 26.20 18.89 0.22
C MET A 1 27.57 18.31 0.07
N ASP A 2 28.37 18.38 1.12
CA ASP A 2 29.82 18.24 1.02
C ASP A 2 30.24 16.92 1.68
N TYR A 3 29.56 15.85 1.26
CA TYR A 3 29.80 14.49 1.72
C TYR A 3 29.52 13.51 0.57
N ASP A 4 30.23 12.39 0.57
CA ASP A 4 30.10 11.37 -0.46
C ASP A 4 28.69 10.75 -0.47
N ARG A 5 28.15 10.56 -1.67
CA ARG A 5 26.87 9.89 -1.91
C ARG A 5 27.12 8.60 -2.67
N PRO A 6 27.64 7.55 -2.01
CA PRO A 6 27.99 6.31 -2.69
C PRO A 6 26.76 5.67 -3.32
N VAL A 7 26.94 5.14 -4.53
CA VAL A 7 25.95 4.30 -5.20
C VAL A 7 26.24 2.86 -4.83
N GLN A 8 25.21 2.14 -4.39
CA GLN A 8 25.32 0.71 -4.10
C GLN A 8 24.65 -0.08 -5.22
N THR A 9 25.32 -1.16 -5.64
CA THR A 9 24.77 -2.11 -6.63
C THR A 9 24.27 -3.35 -5.91
N ALA A 10 23.03 -3.74 -6.18
CA ALA A 10 22.44 -4.97 -5.66
C ALA A 10 22.56 -6.09 -6.70
N ASN A 11 23.31 -7.14 -6.37
CA ASN A 11 23.45 -8.34 -7.22
C ASN A 11 22.41 -9.42 -6.88
N SER A 12 21.72 -9.25 -5.76
CA SER A 12 20.55 -9.98 -5.28
C SER A 12 19.60 -8.98 -4.63
N GLY A 13 18.31 -9.30 -4.60
CA GLY A 13 17.29 -8.39 -4.06
C GLY A 13 15.92 -8.62 -4.69
N PRO A 14 15.34 -9.82 -4.52
CA PRO A 14 14.06 -10.17 -5.13
C PRO A 14 12.88 -9.34 -4.59
N ASP A 15 12.98 -8.93 -3.33
CA ASP A 15 12.09 -7.99 -2.65
C ASP A 15 12.13 -6.62 -3.33
N LEU A 16 13.30 -5.99 -3.41
CA LEU A 16 13.46 -4.68 -4.03
C LEU A 16 13.05 -4.71 -5.51
N ALA A 17 13.54 -5.68 -6.27
CA ALA A 17 13.24 -5.79 -7.69
C ALA A 17 11.77 -6.16 -7.96
N GLY A 18 11.15 -6.95 -7.08
CA GLY A 18 9.73 -7.29 -7.14
C GLY A 18 8.83 -6.07 -6.93
N GLU A 19 9.14 -5.23 -5.93
CA GLU A 19 8.42 -3.97 -5.70
C GLU A 19 8.60 -2.97 -6.85
N MET A 20 9.84 -2.84 -7.38
CA MET A 20 10.09 -1.99 -8.54
C MET A 20 9.32 -2.48 -9.78
N ALA A 21 9.26 -3.80 -9.99
CA ALA A 21 8.47 -4.37 -11.09
C ALA A 21 6.97 -4.07 -10.94
N ALA A 22 6.43 -4.22 -9.73
CA ALA A 22 5.05 -3.88 -9.42
C ALA A 22 4.74 -2.39 -9.69
N ALA A 23 5.63 -1.49 -9.24
CA ALA A 23 5.47 -0.05 -9.45
C ALA A 23 5.49 0.33 -10.94
N LEU A 24 6.43 -0.22 -11.72
CA LEU A 24 6.50 0.03 -13.17
C LEU A 24 5.30 -0.56 -13.92
N ALA A 25 4.88 -1.77 -13.55
CA ALA A 25 3.69 -2.40 -14.14
C ALA A 25 2.42 -1.59 -13.84
N ALA A 26 2.20 -1.19 -12.59
CA ALA A 26 1.07 -0.34 -12.21
C ALA A 26 1.09 1.01 -12.95
N ALA A 27 2.25 1.66 -13.03
CA ALA A 27 2.42 2.92 -13.75
C ALA A 27 2.13 2.76 -15.26
N SER A 28 2.48 1.62 -15.87
CA SER A 28 2.22 1.38 -17.29
C SER A 28 0.74 1.40 -17.66
N ILE A 29 -0.13 0.98 -16.72
CA ILE A 29 -1.59 1.02 -16.86
C ILE A 29 -2.07 2.47 -16.79
N VAL A 30 -1.57 3.25 -15.81
CA VAL A 30 -1.91 4.67 -15.65
C VAL A 30 -1.51 5.48 -16.90
N PHE A 31 -0.35 5.18 -17.49
CA PHE A 31 0.17 5.87 -18.65
C PHE A 31 -0.17 5.19 -19.99
N GLN A 32 -1.22 4.36 -20.05
CA GLN A 32 -1.58 3.60 -21.26
C GLN A 32 -1.82 4.49 -22.49
N ASP A 33 -2.31 5.73 -22.29
CA ASP A 33 -2.54 6.71 -23.36
C ASP A 33 -1.24 7.18 -24.02
N ASN A 34 -0.11 7.12 -23.30
CA ASN A 34 1.22 7.27 -23.88
C ASN A 34 1.81 5.89 -24.14
N THR A 35 1.42 5.28 -25.26
CA THR A 35 1.78 3.90 -25.61
C THR A 35 3.29 3.64 -25.59
N ALA A 36 4.11 4.60 -26.04
CA ALA A 36 5.56 4.45 -26.05
C ALA A 36 6.12 4.39 -24.62
N TYR A 37 5.63 5.26 -23.73
CA TYR A 37 6.06 5.27 -22.33
C TYR A 37 5.52 4.05 -21.56
N SER A 38 4.26 3.68 -21.75
CA SER A 38 3.66 2.47 -21.17
C SER A 38 4.46 1.21 -21.53
N LYS A 39 4.78 1.01 -22.82
CA LYS A 39 5.63 -0.12 -23.27
C LYS A 39 7.02 -0.09 -22.66
N LYS A 40 7.63 1.09 -22.48
CA LYS A 40 8.93 1.24 -21.80
C LYS A 40 8.85 0.80 -20.34
N LEU A 41 7.78 1.16 -19.64
CA LEU A 41 7.54 0.77 -18.25
C LEU A 41 7.32 -0.75 -18.12
N ILE A 42 6.50 -1.34 -18.99
CA ILE A 42 6.29 -2.81 -19.04
C ILE A 42 7.62 -3.53 -19.23
N LYS A 43 8.42 -3.14 -20.23
CA LYS A 43 9.73 -3.75 -20.48
C LYS A 43 10.65 -3.68 -19.25
N GLY A 44 10.65 -2.55 -18.55
CA GLY A 44 11.39 -2.38 -17.30
C GLY A 44 10.88 -3.31 -16.19
N ALA A 45 9.56 -3.41 -16.04
CA ALA A 45 8.91 -4.28 -15.07
C ALA A 45 9.25 -5.76 -15.31
N GLU A 46 9.14 -6.24 -16.55
CA GLU A 46 9.48 -7.61 -16.93
C GLU A 46 10.95 -7.91 -16.65
N THR A 47 11.86 -6.99 -17.01
CA THR A 47 13.30 -7.13 -16.77
C THR A 47 13.62 -7.27 -15.28
N LEU A 48 13.05 -6.40 -14.44
CA LEU A 48 13.24 -6.43 -13.00
C LEU A 48 12.62 -7.68 -12.37
N PHE A 49 11.46 -8.12 -12.84
CA PHE A 49 10.82 -9.31 -12.33
C PHE A 49 11.56 -10.59 -12.72
N THR A 50 12.14 -10.65 -13.92
CA THR A 50 13.07 -11.72 -14.30
C THR A 50 14.28 -11.75 -13.37
N PHE A 51 14.87 -10.61 -13.04
CA PHE A 51 15.94 -10.52 -12.05
C PHE A 51 15.47 -11.00 -10.67
N ALA A 52 14.29 -10.58 -10.22
CA ALA A 52 13.74 -10.97 -8.92
C ALA A 52 13.48 -12.49 -8.83
N ARG A 53 13.08 -13.13 -9.92
CA ARG A 53 12.73 -14.56 -9.95
C ARG A 53 13.91 -15.50 -10.18
N ASP A 54 15.05 -14.95 -10.58
CA ASP A 54 16.31 -15.67 -10.77
C ASP A 54 16.70 -16.45 -9.50
N PHE A 55 16.91 -17.76 -9.64
CA PHE A 55 17.23 -18.64 -8.52
C PHE A 55 18.56 -18.25 -7.84
N GLY A 56 19.53 -17.77 -8.61
CA GLY A 56 20.84 -17.35 -8.10
C GLY A 56 20.81 -16.05 -7.31
N LYS A 57 19.67 -15.33 -7.30
CA LYS A 57 19.55 -13.97 -6.73
C LYS A 57 18.59 -13.88 -5.55
N ARG A 58 18.18 -15.01 -4.96
CA ARG A 58 17.15 -15.12 -3.90
C ARG A 58 17.63 -14.77 -2.50
N THR A 59 18.37 -13.67 -2.38
CA THR A 59 18.78 -13.08 -1.10
C THR A 59 18.20 -11.68 -0.99
N PRO A 60 17.51 -11.33 0.12
CA PRO A 60 17.01 -9.97 0.35
C PRO A 60 18.06 -8.90 0.11
N TYR A 61 17.68 -7.78 -0.51
CA TYR A 61 18.60 -6.72 -0.91
C TYR A 61 19.40 -6.11 0.26
N CYS A 62 18.82 -6.16 1.46
CA CYS A 62 19.42 -5.63 2.68
C CYS A 62 20.41 -6.60 3.34
N ARG A 63 20.34 -7.92 3.07
CA ARG A 63 21.02 -8.92 3.90
C ARG A 63 22.54 -8.71 3.91
N GLY A 64 23.10 -8.56 5.10
CA GLY A 64 24.53 -8.35 5.34
C GLY A 64 25.00 -6.95 4.94
N ASN A 65 24.09 -6.02 4.62
CA ASN A 65 24.42 -4.66 4.21
C ASN A 65 24.25 -3.67 5.39
N PRO A 66 25.35 -3.22 6.02
CA PRO A 66 25.28 -2.36 7.21
C PRO A 66 24.70 -0.97 6.93
N TYR A 67 24.62 -0.56 5.66
CA TYR A 67 24.07 0.73 5.25
C TYR A 67 22.56 0.68 4.97
N ILE A 68 21.96 -0.50 4.92
CA ILE A 68 20.54 -0.70 4.56
C ILE A 68 19.75 -1.33 5.72
N GLU A 69 20.26 -2.40 6.33
CA GLU A 69 19.55 -3.14 7.40
C GLU A 69 19.06 -2.25 8.55
N PRO A 70 19.81 -1.23 9.02
CA PRO A 70 19.32 -0.38 10.11
C PRO A 70 18.11 0.50 9.74
N PHE A 71 17.78 0.63 8.44
CA PHE A 71 16.75 1.55 7.95
C PHE A 71 15.56 0.82 7.33
N TYR A 72 15.81 -0.01 6.32
CA TYR A 72 14.77 -0.72 5.56
C TYR A 72 15.12 -2.21 5.46
N ASN A 73 15.09 -2.90 6.60
CA ASN A 73 15.36 -4.33 6.64
C ASN A 73 14.18 -5.15 6.10
N SER A 74 14.37 -5.81 4.96
CA SER A 74 13.37 -6.69 4.38
C SER A 74 13.19 -7.97 5.20
N THR A 75 11.95 -8.38 5.43
CA THR A 75 11.63 -9.61 6.15
C THR A 75 11.37 -10.81 5.23
N GLY A 76 11.21 -10.59 3.92
CA GLY A 76 10.83 -11.61 2.96
C GLY A 76 10.77 -11.08 1.53
N TYR A 77 10.45 -11.96 0.58
CA TYR A 77 10.28 -11.58 -0.83
C TYR A 77 9.15 -12.34 -1.54
N PHE A 78 8.48 -13.27 -0.83
CA PHE A 78 7.46 -14.11 -1.45
C PHE A 78 6.15 -13.36 -1.67
N ASP A 79 5.88 -12.37 -0.85
CA ASP A 79 4.78 -11.42 -1.03
C ASP A 79 5.07 -10.43 -2.17
N GLU A 80 6.32 -10.00 -2.36
CA GLU A 80 6.73 -9.22 -3.55
C GLU A 80 6.60 -10.03 -4.84
N TYR A 81 6.84 -11.34 -4.81
CA TYR A 81 6.55 -12.18 -5.98
C TYR A 81 5.06 -12.22 -6.31
N MET A 82 4.20 -12.33 -5.29
CA MET A 82 2.74 -12.31 -5.49
C MET A 82 2.28 -10.94 -6.00
N TRP A 83 2.77 -9.86 -5.39
CA TRP A 83 2.48 -8.48 -5.74
C TRP A 83 2.92 -8.13 -7.17
N GLY A 84 4.19 -8.39 -7.49
CA GLY A 84 4.75 -8.14 -8.82
C GLY A 84 4.10 -8.97 -9.91
N ALA A 85 3.82 -10.25 -9.66
CA ALA A 85 3.12 -11.10 -10.62
C ALA A 85 1.68 -10.61 -10.88
N ALA A 86 0.95 -10.21 -9.84
CA ALA A 86 -0.41 -9.68 -10.00
C ALA A 86 -0.43 -8.39 -10.85
N TRP A 87 0.47 -7.44 -10.58
CA TRP A 87 0.57 -6.22 -11.38
C TRP A 87 1.02 -6.45 -12.81
N LEU A 88 2.01 -7.32 -13.03
CA LEU A 88 2.45 -7.69 -14.38
C LEU A 88 1.36 -8.38 -15.16
N PHE A 89 0.54 -9.22 -14.52
CA PHE A 89 -0.63 -9.80 -15.16
C PHE A 89 -1.60 -8.72 -15.65
N TYR A 90 -1.92 -7.73 -14.81
CA TYR A 90 -2.80 -6.62 -15.22
C TYR A 90 -2.19 -5.72 -16.30
N ALA A 91 -0.88 -5.49 -16.27
CA ALA A 91 -0.20 -4.66 -17.26
C ALA A 91 -0.04 -5.34 -18.63
N THR A 92 0.02 -6.67 -18.68
CA THR A 92 0.42 -7.40 -19.91
C THR A 92 -0.61 -8.39 -20.42
N GLY A 93 -1.55 -8.83 -19.59
CA GLY A 93 -2.44 -9.96 -19.89
C GLY A 93 -1.75 -11.32 -19.98
N ASN A 94 -0.43 -11.40 -19.72
CA ASN A 94 0.33 -12.63 -19.87
C ASN A 94 -0.03 -13.63 -18.77
N LYS A 95 -0.63 -14.76 -19.18
CA LYS A 95 -1.16 -15.80 -18.27
C LYS A 95 -0.08 -16.44 -17.39
N SER A 96 1.20 -16.38 -17.77
CA SER A 96 2.28 -16.90 -16.91
C SER A 96 2.34 -16.18 -15.56
N TYR A 97 2.01 -14.88 -15.52
CA TYR A 97 2.02 -14.09 -14.30
C TYR A 97 0.87 -14.43 -13.36
N ILE A 98 -0.37 -14.58 -13.85
CA ILE A 98 -1.46 -15.04 -12.99
C ILE A 98 -1.24 -16.47 -12.51
N SER A 99 -0.73 -17.37 -13.36
CA SER A 99 -0.36 -18.72 -12.95
C SER A 99 0.70 -18.74 -11.83
N LEU A 100 1.63 -17.79 -11.84
CA LEU A 100 2.58 -17.60 -10.76
C LEU A 100 1.90 -17.01 -9.52
N ALA A 101 1.11 -15.96 -9.67
CA ALA A 101 0.42 -15.28 -8.57
C ALA A 101 -0.56 -16.20 -7.82
N THR A 102 -1.12 -17.21 -8.50
CA THR A 102 -1.99 -18.23 -7.91
C THR A 102 -1.27 -19.54 -7.60
N ASN A 103 0.06 -19.60 -7.71
CA ASN A 103 0.82 -20.82 -7.42
C ASN A 103 0.75 -21.13 -5.91
N PRO A 104 0.35 -22.34 -5.47
CA PRO A 104 0.23 -22.68 -4.05
C PRO A 104 1.51 -22.52 -3.22
N GLY A 105 2.68 -22.55 -3.86
CA GLY A 105 3.96 -22.30 -3.22
C GLY A 105 4.11 -20.87 -2.69
N LEU A 106 3.51 -19.86 -3.35
CA LEU A 106 3.61 -18.47 -2.88
C LEU A 106 2.95 -18.27 -1.51
N PRO A 107 1.64 -18.52 -1.32
CA PRO A 107 0.98 -18.31 -0.03
C PRO A 107 1.54 -19.23 1.07
N LYS A 108 2.05 -20.42 0.72
CA LYS A 108 2.73 -21.30 1.67
C LYS A 108 4.01 -20.66 2.21
N ASN A 109 4.86 -20.14 1.34
CA ASN A 109 6.15 -19.56 1.75
C ASN A 109 6.02 -18.17 2.37
N SER A 110 5.02 -17.38 1.95
CA SER A 110 4.72 -16.09 2.57
C SER A 110 3.82 -16.18 3.81
N LYS A 111 3.33 -17.38 4.16
CA LYS A 111 2.41 -17.63 5.28
C LYS A 111 1.09 -16.85 5.16
N ALA A 112 0.65 -16.57 3.94
CA ALA A 112 -0.56 -15.77 3.65
C ALA A 112 -1.81 -16.29 4.37
N PHE A 113 -1.90 -17.60 4.62
CA PHE A 113 -3.06 -18.25 5.23
C PHE A 113 -2.87 -18.62 6.71
N TYR A 114 -1.80 -18.17 7.36
CA TYR A 114 -1.47 -18.55 8.75
C TYR A 114 -2.21 -17.69 9.78
N MET A 115 -3.06 -16.76 9.35
CA MET A 115 -3.86 -15.87 10.21
C MET A 115 -3.03 -15.11 11.26
N ILE A 116 -1.80 -14.74 10.91
CA ILE A 116 -0.93 -13.94 11.76
C ILE A 116 -1.38 -12.46 11.65
N PRO A 117 -1.75 -11.78 12.75
CA PRO A 117 -2.26 -10.40 12.69
C PRO A 117 -1.33 -9.44 11.95
N ASP A 118 -0.02 -9.51 12.18
CA ASP A 118 0.97 -8.62 11.55
C ASP A 118 0.98 -8.74 10.02
N LEU A 119 0.71 -9.95 9.49
CA LEU A 119 0.63 -10.17 8.04
C LEU A 119 -0.65 -9.61 7.42
N SER A 120 -1.64 -9.24 8.23
CA SER A 120 -2.85 -8.52 7.77
C SER A 120 -2.65 -7.01 7.66
N VAL A 121 -1.46 -6.50 7.99
CA VAL A 121 -1.14 -5.06 7.97
C VAL A 121 -0.28 -4.71 6.75
N PRO A 122 -0.81 -3.99 5.74
CA PRO A 122 -0.03 -3.53 4.60
C PRO A 122 1.05 -2.53 5.01
N SER A 123 2.26 -2.71 4.49
CA SER A 123 3.38 -1.80 4.71
C SER A 123 4.33 -1.79 3.52
N TRP A 124 5.43 -1.02 3.60
CA TRP A 124 6.49 -1.09 2.60
C TRP A 124 7.22 -2.45 2.59
N ASP A 125 7.13 -3.24 3.66
CA ASP A 125 7.80 -4.54 3.83
C ASP A 125 6.83 -5.72 3.65
N ASN A 126 5.54 -5.55 3.94
CA ASN A 126 4.52 -6.61 3.80
C ASN A 126 3.46 -6.22 2.76
N LYS A 127 3.46 -6.90 1.60
CA LYS A 127 2.48 -6.69 0.52
C LYS A 127 1.29 -7.61 0.57
N LEU A 128 1.29 -8.64 1.41
CA LEU A 128 0.28 -9.71 1.38
C LEU A 128 -1.18 -9.22 1.36
N PRO A 129 -1.62 -8.34 2.28
CA PRO A 129 -3.03 -7.96 2.31
C PRO A 129 -3.42 -7.15 1.07
N ALA A 130 -2.50 -6.34 0.54
CA ALA A 130 -2.72 -5.58 -0.69
C ALA A 130 -2.72 -6.50 -1.94
N ALA A 131 -1.79 -7.45 -2.03
CA ALA A 131 -1.70 -8.41 -3.12
C ALA A 131 -2.90 -9.35 -3.18
N MET A 132 -3.37 -9.85 -2.02
CA MET A 132 -4.59 -10.67 -1.95
C MET A 132 -5.84 -9.86 -2.31
N LEU A 133 -5.95 -8.60 -1.88
CA LEU A 133 -7.06 -7.73 -2.31
C LEU A 133 -7.00 -7.46 -3.82
N LEU A 134 -5.80 -7.27 -4.38
CA LEU A 134 -5.59 -7.08 -5.81
C LEU A 134 -6.03 -8.32 -6.61
N LEU A 135 -5.73 -9.53 -6.15
CA LEU A 135 -6.18 -10.78 -6.77
C LEU A 135 -7.67 -11.07 -6.51
N THR A 136 -8.20 -10.63 -5.38
CA THR A 136 -9.65 -10.66 -5.10
C THR A 136 -10.42 -9.82 -6.12
N ARG A 137 -9.86 -8.69 -6.55
CA ARG A 137 -10.41 -7.86 -7.64
C ARG A 137 -10.65 -8.68 -8.91
N LEU A 138 -9.66 -9.47 -9.33
CA LEU A 138 -9.75 -10.32 -10.51
C LEU A 138 -10.93 -11.29 -10.39
N ARG A 139 -11.05 -11.93 -9.22
CA ARG A 139 -12.13 -12.89 -8.96
C ARG A 139 -13.51 -12.23 -9.01
N ILE A 140 -13.67 -11.10 -8.32
CA ILE A 140 -14.94 -10.39 -8.21
C ILE A 140 -15.43 -9.90 -9.58
N PHE A 141 -14.54 -9.34 -10.41
CA PHE A 141 -14.97 -8.72 -11.67
C PHE A 141 -14.89 -9.63 -12.90
N LEU A 142 -13.91 -10.52 -13.00
CA LEU A 142 -13.69 -11.34 -14.20
C LEU A 142 -14.03 -12.81 -14.03
N SER A 143 -14.12 -13.32 -12.78
CA SER A 143 -14.47 -14.72 -12.48
C SER A 143 -13.74 -15.74 -13.38
N PRO A 144 -12.40 -15.78 -13.36
CA PRO A 144 -11.61 -16.44 -14.40
C PRO A 144 -11.76 -17.97 -14.47
N GLY A 145 -12.38 -18.60 -13.47
CA GLY A 145 -12.61 -20.05 -13.44
C GLY A 145 -11.34 -20.88 -13.28
N TYR A 146 -11.38 -22.13 -13.74
CA TYR A 146 -10.25 -23.06 -13.70
C TYR A 146 -9.08 -22.54 -14.57
N PRO A 147 -7.80 -22.67 -14.13
CA PRO A 147 -7.31 -23.28 -12.89
C PRO A 147 -7.14 -22.31 -11.71
N TYR A 148 -7.60 -21.07 -11.83
CA TYR A 148 -7.27 -19.99 -10.89
C TYR A 148 -8.24 -19.87 -9.71
N GLU A 149 -9.49 -20.29 -9.90
CA GLU A 149 -10.60 -20.03 -8.98
C GLU A 149 -10.34 -20.49 -7.53
N ASP A 150 -9.79 -21.68 -7.31
CA ASP A 150 -9.58 -22.21 -5.95
C ASP A 150 -8.64 -21.32 -5.11
N MET A 151 -7.56 -20.86 -5.73
CA MET A 151 -6.60 -19.98 -5.06
C MET A 151 -7.17 -18.58 -4.87
N LEU A 152 -7.84 -18.04 -5.90
CA LEU A 152 -8.47 -16.72 -5.83
C LEU A 152 -9.58 -16.68 -4.78
N LYS A 153 -10.36 -17.77 -4.62
CA LYS A 153 -11.35 -17.91 -3.55
C LYS A 153 -10.70 -17.89 -2.18
N SER A 154 -9.54 -18.53 -2.02
CA SER A 154 -8.77 -18.51 -0.79
C SER A 154 -8.26 -17.10 -0.45
N TYR A 155 -7.72 -16.36 -1.43
CA TYR A 155 -7.32 -14.96 -1.25
C TYR A 155 -8.50 -14.06 -0.91
N HIS A 156 -9.65 -14.27 -1.55
CA HIS A 156 -10.87 -13.52 -1.22
C HIS A 156 -11.32 -13.79 0.21
N ASN A 157 -11.32 -15.04 0.67
CA ASN A 157 -11.67 -15.38 2.04
C ASN A 157 -10.74 -14.69 3.06
N VAL A 158 -9.43 -14.76 2.85
CA VAL A 158 -8.43 -14.13 3.74
C VAL A 158 -8.50 -12.60 3.68
N THR A 159 -8.82 -12.03 2.52
CA THR A 159 -9.10 -10.59 2.39
C THR A 159 -10.30 -10.21 3.25
N GLY A 160 -11.40 -10.99 3.20
CA GLY A 160 -12.55 -10.80 4.07
C GLY A 160 -12.19 -10.84 5.56
N LEU A 161 -11.41 -11.84 5.98
CA LEU A 161 -10.91 -11.96 7.37
C LEU A 161 -9.99 -10.80 7.77
N THR A 162 -9.19 -10.27 6.84
CA THR A 162 -8.37 -9.08 7.05
C THR A 162 -9.26 -7.86 7.30
N MET A 163 -10.34 -7.68 6.55
CA MET A 163 -11.29 -6.59 6.82
C MET A 163 -12.02 -6.77 8.14
N CYS A 164 -12.30 -8.01 8.56
CA CYS A 164 -12.84 -8.30 9.88
C CYS A 164 -11.87 -7.90 11.00
N SER A 165 -10.56 -8.16 10.85
CA SER A 165 -9.56 -7.87 11.89
C SER A 165 -9.46 -6.38 12.21
N TYR A 166 -9.80 -5.52 11.25
CA TYR A 166 -9.82 -4.07 11.41
C TYR A 166 -11.03 -3.57 12.22
N LEU A 167 -12.04 -4.37 12.50
CA LEU A 167 -13.22 -3.93 13.25
C LEU A 167 -13.06 -4.23 14.74
N GLN A 168 -13.33 -3.22 15.57
CA GLN A 168 -13.12 -3.27 17.02
C GLN A 168 -13.85 -4.44 17.71
N GLN A 169 -15.02 -4.84 17.20
CA GLN A 169 -15.83 -5.94 17.74
C GLN A 169 -15.15 -7.32 17.71
N PHE A 170 -14.12 -7.51 16.88
CA PHE A 170 -13.41 -8.80 16.77
C PHE A 170 -12.13 -8.86 17.60
N HIS A 171 -11.74 -7.76 18.26
CA HIS A 171 -10.63 -7.72 19.22
C HIS A 171 -9.29 -8.25 18.69
N VAL A 172 -9.03 -8.19 17.38
CA VAL A 172 -7.75 -8.63 16.79
C VAL A 172 -6.65 -7.59 17.04
N PHE A 173 -6.98 -6.31 16.91
CA PHE A 173 -6.07 -5.20 17.22
C PHE A 173 -6.60 -4.35 18.37
N ASN A 174 -5.66 -3.79 19.13
CA ASN A 174 -5.97 -2.81 20.18
C ASN A 174 -6.34 -1.46 19.56
N TRP A 175 -7.05 -0.66 20.35
CA TRP A 175 -7.47 0.69 19.99
C TRP A 175 -7.07 1.67 21.08
N THR A 176 -6.65 2.86 20.66
CA THR A 176 -6.47 4.01 21.56
C THR A 176 -7.82 4.49 22.12
N LYS A 177 -7.81 5.29 23.18
CA LYS A 177 -9.05 5.85 23.74
C LYS A 177 -9.72 6.84 22.79
N GLY A 178 -8.93 7.49 21.93
CA GLY A 178 -9.39 8.40 20.89
C GLY A 178 -9.93 7.74 19.62
N GLY A 179 -9.89 6.41 19.50
CA GLY A 179 -10.44 5.69 18.35
C GLY A 179 -9.48 5.46 17.18
N LEU A 180 -8.17 5.57 17.41
CA LEU A 180 -7.14 5.10 16.47
C LEU A 180 -6.82 3.60 16.70
N ILE A 181 -6.82 2.81 15.62
CA ILE A 181 -6.40 1.40 15.64
C ILE A 181 -4.87 1.26 15.80
N GLN A 182 -4.40 0.28 16.57
CA GLN A 182 -2.98 0.05 16.88
C GLN A 182 -2.40 -1.13 16.08
N LEU A 183 -2.24 -0.96 14.76
CA LEU A 183 -1.79 -2.00 13.84
C LEU A 183 -0.31 -2.42 14.00
N ASN A 184 0.49 -1.59 14.66
CA ASN A 184 1.90 -1.87 14.97
C ASN A 184 2.13 -2.12 16.47
N HIS A 185 1.11 -2.62 17.18
CA HIS A 185 1.16 -2.96 18.62
C HIS A 185 1.55 -1.78 19.53
N GLY A 186 1.13 -0.57 19.16
CA GLY A 186 1.37 0.64 19.93
C GLY A 186 2.79 1.19 19.82
N LYS A 187 3.60 0.68 18.89
CA LYS A 187 4.91 1.25 18.54
C LYS A 187 4.75 2.63 17.85
N PRO A 188 5.80 3.46 17.81
CA PRO A 188 5.77 4.73 17.10
C PRO A 188 5.49 4.65 15.60
N GLN A 189 5.23 5.81 14.98
CA GLN A 189 4.96 5.94 13.54
C GLN A 189 3.78 5.09 13.04
N SER A 190 2.70 5.04 13.82
CA SER A 190 1.54 4.17 13.57
C SER A 190 0.68 4.62 12.38
N LEU A 191 0.66 5.91 12.06
CA LEU A 191 -0.27 6.47 11.07
C LEU A 191 -0.08 5.91 9.65
N GLN A 192 1.14 5.49 9.28
CA GLN A 192 1.37 4.85 7.97
C GLN A 192 0.54 3.57 7.79
N TYR A 193 0.46 2.75 8.84
CA TYR A 193 -0.29 1.49 8.81
C TYR A 193 -1.79 1.76 8.83
N VAL A 194 -2.22 2.75 9.61
CA VAL A 194 -3.62 3.18 9.70
C VAL A 194 -4.12 3.69 8.35
N ALA A 195 -3.33 4.53 7.68
CA ALA A 195 -3.68 5.06 6.35
C ALA A 195 -3.77 3.94 5.31
N ASN A 196 -2.81 3.00 5.29
CA ASN A 196 -2.86 1.85 4.39
C ASN A 196 -4.08 0.95 4.65
N ALA A 197 -4.38 0.64 5.93
CA ALA A 197 -5.55 -0.18 6.28
C ALA A 197 -6.87 0.51 5.91
N ALA A 198 -6.97 1.83 6.12
CA ALA A 198 -8.13 2.61 5.70
C ALA A 198 -8.31 2.58 4.17
N PHE A 199 -7.23 2.69 3.40
CA PHE A 199 -7.26 2.54 1.95
C PHE A 199 -7.76 1.15 1.53
N LEU A 200 -7.18 0.07 2.06
CA LEU A 200 -7.57 -1.31 1.72
C LEU A 200 -9.05 -1.58 2.06
N ALA A 201 -9.48 -1.15 3.24
CA ALA A 201 -10.88 -1.26 3.69
C ALA A 201 -11.83 -0.51 2.74
N SER A 202 -11.49 0.72 2.39
CA SER A 202 -12.28 1.55 1.48
C SER A 202 -12.35 0.95 0.07
N LEU A 203 -11.22 0.45 -0.46
CA LEU A 203 -11.14 -0.18 -1.77
C LEU A 203 -11.95 -1.49 -1.84
N PHE A 204 -11.95 -2.28 -0.77
CA PHE A 204 -12.77 -3.49 -0.70
C PHE A 204 -14.28 -3.16 -0.70
N VAL A 205 -14.68 -2.09 0.00
CA VAL A 205 -16.06 -1.55 -0.11
C VAL A 205 -16.37 -1.13 -1.53
N ASP A 206 -15.44 -0.44 -2.20
CA ASP A 206 -15.65 -0.03 -3.59
C ASP A 206 -15.85 -1.24 -4.53
N TYR A 207 -15.16 -2.37 -4.27
CA TYR A 207 -15.39 -3.62 -5.01
C TYR A 207 -16.79 -4.19 -4.78
N MET A 208 -17.24 -4.21 -3.52
CA MET A 208 -18.58 -4.66 -3.15
C MET A 208 -19.66 -3.79 -3.78
N ASN A 209 -19.55 -2.47 -3.66
CA ASN A 209 -20.48 -1.52 -4.27
C ASN A 209 -20.52 -1.65 -5.79
N ALA A 210 -19.36 -1.83 -6.44
CA ALA A 210 -19.26 -2.06 -7.87
C ALA A 210 -19.94 -3.36 -8.33
N THR A 211 -20.18 -4.32 -7.44
CA THR A 211 -20.85 -5.60 -7.75
C THR A 211 -22.19 -5.76 -7.05
N SER A 212 -22.72 -4.68 -6.46
CA SER A 212 -23.96 -4.69 -5.68
C SER A 212 -23.98 -5.73 -4.55
N ILE A 213 -22.81 -6.04 -3.99
CA ILE A 213 -22.67 -6.90 -2.81
C ILE A 213 -22.87 -6.03 -1.57
N PRO A 214 -23.86 -6.28 -0.70
CA PRO A 214 -24.18 -5.41 0.43
C PRO A 214 -23.22 -5.54 1.63
N GLY A 215 -22.36 -6.55 1.64
CA GLY A 215 -21.50 -6.87 2.76
C GLY A 215 -20.88 -8.26 2.65
N TRP A 216 -20.22 -8.71 3.71
CA TRP A 216 -19.59 -10.03 3.78
C TRP A 216 -19.71 -10.63 5.19
N TYR A 217 -19.40 -11.91 5.31
CA TYR A 217 -19.44 -12.60 6.60
C TYR A 217 -18.08 -12.62 7.29
N CYS A 218 -18.08 -12.25 8.57
CA CYS A 218 -17.00 -12.43 9.52
C CYS A 218 -17.37 -13.54 10.50
N GLY A 219 -17.11 -14.80 10.10
CA GLY A 219 -17.64 -15.97 10.79
C GLY A 219 -19.18 -15.98 10.73
N PRO A 220 -19.90 -16.07 11.87
CA PRO A 220 -21.36 -16.04 11.87
C PRO A 220 -21.96 -14.63 11.66
N ASN A 221 -21.15 -13.57 11.71
CA ASN A 221 -21.63 -12.19 11.71
C ASN A 221 -21.62 -11.60 10.30
N PHE A 222 -22.79 -11.15 9.81
CA PHE A 222 -22.86 -10.37 8.57
C PHE A 222 -22.46 -8.92 8.82
N ILE A 223 -21.44 -8.44 8.11
CA ILE A 223 -20.94 -7.08 8.18
C ILE A 223 -21.32 -6.34 6.91
N ARG A 224 -22.05 -5.23 7.07
CA ARG A 224 -22.43 -4.35 5.97
C ARG A 224 -21.22 -3.57 5.44
N ALA A 225 -21.21 -3.30 4.13
CA ALA A 225 -20.16 -2.52 3.49
C ALA A 225 -20.00 -1.12 4.13
N GLU A 226 -21.10 -0.50 4.57
CA GLU A 226 -21.09 0.81 5.24
C GLU A 226 -20.34 0.79 6.58
N THR A 227 -20.34 -0.33 7.30
CA THR A 227 -19.57 -0.49 8.55
C THR A 227 -18.08 -0.37 8.27
N LEU A 228 -17.59 -1.00 7.20
CA LEU A 228 -16.19 -0.94 6.80
C LEU A 228 -15.80 0.43 6.25
N ARG A 229 -16.70 1.06 5.48
CA ARG A 229 -16.52 2.44 5.01
C ARG A 229 -16.42 3.42 6.17
N SER A 230 -17.24 3.22 7.21
CA SER A 230 -17.22 4.02 8.44
C SER A 230 -15.92 3.84 9.22
N PHE A 231 -15.40 2.61 9.29
CA PHE A 231 -14.05 2.34 9.81
C PHE A 231 -13.00 3.16 9.05
N ALA A 232 -12.90 3.00 7.73
CA ALA A 232 -11.90 3.71 6.92
C ALA A 232 -12.00 5.24 7.08
N THR A 233 -13.23 5.77 7.02
CA THR A 233 -13.53 7.20 7.20
C THR A 233 -13.12 7.69 8.59
N SER A 234 -13.38 6.91 9.65
CA SER A 234 -13.00 7.28 11.02
C SER A 234 -11.48 7.41 11.18
N GLN A 235 -10.71 6.51 10.56
CA GLN A 235 -9.26 6.50 10.66
C GLN A 235 -8.63 7.68 9.92
N ILE A 236 -9.12 8.01 8.71
CA ILE A 236 -8.67 9.21 8.01
C ILE A 236 -9.12 10.49 8.73
N ASN A 237 -10.35 10.54 9.25
CA ASN A 237 -10.78 11.69 10.05
C ASN A 237 -9.93 11.87 11.32
N TYR A 238 -9.49 10.78 11.97
CA TYR A 238 -8.56 10.85 13.09
C TYR A 238 -7.25 11.52 12.65
N ILE A 239 -6.68 11.13 11.50
CA ILE A 239 -5.47 11.76 10.93
C ILE A 239 -5.70 13.25 10.64
N LEU A 240 -6.88 13.60 10.13
CA LEU A 240 -7.21 14.97 9.69
C LEU A 240 -7.63 15.92 10.82
N GLY A 241 -7.93 15.42 12.03
CA GLY A 241 -8.18 16.28 13.20
C GLY A 241 -9.24 15.80 14.19
N LYS A 242 -10.01 14.76 13.86
CA LYS A 242 -11.01 14.15 14.75
C LYS A 242 -10.33 13.20 15.75
N ASN A 243 -9.44 13.75 16.55
CA ASN A 243 -8.66 13.05 17.58
C ASN A 243 -8.66 13.85 18.90
N PRO A 244 -8.25 13.26 20.03
CA PRO A 244 -8.25 13.93 21.33
C PRO A 244 -7.43 15.23 21.38
N MET A 245 -6.41 15.37 20.53
CA MET A 245 -5.58 16.57 20.44
C MET A 245 -6.21 17.71 19.61
N LYS A 246 -7.35 17.44 18.95
CA LYS A 246 -8.06 18.34 18.02
C LYS A 246 -7.09 18.98 17.02
N MET A 247 -6.18 18.18 16.48
CA MET A 247 -5.12 18.64 15.58
C MET A 247 -5.00 17.73 14.36
N SER A 248 -4.77 18.30 13.19
CA SER A 248 -4.37 17.51 12.04
C SER A 248 -2.97 16.95 12.25
N TYR A 249 -2.73 15.71 11.85
CA TYR A 249 -1.39 15.14 11.70
C TYR A 249 -0.85 15.30 10.26
N LEU A 250 -1.56 16.06 9.42
CA LEU A 250 -1.15 16.45 8.08
C LEU A 250 -0.67 17.90 8.10
N VAL A 251 0.60 18.11 7.75
CA VAL A 251 1.22 19.46 7.78
C VAL A 251 0.50 20.38 6.80
N GLY A 252 0.12 21.58 7.27
CA GLY A 252 -0.57 22.59 6.46
C GLY A 252 -2.07 22.35 6.27
N TYR A 253 -2.66 21.35 6.93
CA TYR A 253 -4.10 21.10 6.87
C TYR A 253 -4.80 21.43 8.21
N GLY A 254 -5.97 22.06 8.14
CA GLY A 254 -6.73 22.48 9.31
C GLY A 254 -6.10 23.67 10.05
N THR A 255 -6.67 24.04 11.20
CA THR A 255 -6.24 25.21 11.99
C THR A 255 -5.09 24.91 12.95
N LYS A 256 -4.86 23.62 13.28
CA LYS A 256 -3.81 23.16 14.19
C LYS A 256 -3.12 21.93 13.59
N PHE A 257 -1.83 22.06 13.28
CA PHE A 257 -1.00 21.00 12.68
C PHE A 257 0.46 21.10 13.18
N PRO A 258 1.30 20.05 13.03
CA PRO A 258 2.69 20.03 13.45
C PRO A 258 3.54 21.12 12.77
N LYS A 259 4.32 21.86 13.55
CA LYS A 259 5.23 22.91 13.08
C LYS A 259 6.70 22.53 13.25
N HIS A 260 7.02 21.46 13.97
CA HIS A 260 8.38 21.01 14.26
C HIS A 260 8.65 19.66 13.60
N VAL A 261 8.40 19.56 12.29
CA VAL A 261 8.53 18.32 11.51
C VAL A 261 10.01 17.91 11.41
N HIS A 262 10.33 16.63 11.63
CA HIS A 262 11.67 16.04 11.47
C HIS A 262 12.06 15.96 9.98
N HIS A 263 12.27 17.12 9.35
CA HIS A 263 12.55 17.21 7.92
C HIS A 263 13.55 18.33 7.61
N ARG A 264 14.71 17.97 7.06
CA ARG A 264 15.84 18.89 6.81
C ARG A 264 15.45 20.02 5.87
N GLY A 265 14.77 19.72 4.75
CA GLY A 265 14.33 20.75 3.81
C GLY A 265 13.27 21.70 4.37
N ALA A 266 12.57 21.29 5.45
CA ALA A 266 11.56 22.13 6.09
C ALA A 266 12.16 22.99 7.22
N SER A 267 13.15 22.45 7.94
CA SER A 267 13.75 23.08 9.12
C SER A 267 14.85 24.10 8.82
N ILE A 268 15.50 24.02 7.65
CA ILE A 268 16.60 24.90 7.26
C ILE A 268 16.05 26.13 6.53
N PRO A 269 16.37 27.37 6.94
CA PRO A 269 15.90 28.58 6.27
C PRO A 269 16.50 28.70 4.87
N ASN A 270 15.76 29.36 3.98
CA ASN A 270 16.23 29.67 2.64
C ASN A 270 16.96 31.02 2.64
N ASP A 271 18.24 31.02 2.98
CA ASP A 271 19.10 32.21 3.06
C ASP A 271 20.24 32.19 2.03
N ASN A 272 20.11 31.37 0.98
CA ASN A 272 21.13 31.11 -0.04
C ASN A 272 22.48 30.59 0.50
N LYS A 273 22.51 30.09 1.75
CA LYS A 273 23.71 29.46 2.33
C LYS A 273 23.62 27.96 2.26
N LYS A 274 24.75 27.32 1.97
CA LYS A 274 24.89 25.87 2.05
C LYS A 274 25.28 25.49 3.48
N TYR A 275 24.55 24.55 4.06
CA TYR A 275 24.82 24.01 5.39
C TYR A 275 25.31 22.56 5.28
N SER A 276 26.33 22.21 6.07
CA SER A 276 26.75 20.82 6.24
C SER A 276 25.72 20.02 7.05
N CYS A 277 25.83 18.69 7.05
CA CYS A 277 24.96 17.84 7.87
C CYS A 277 25.05 18.17 9.36
N THR A 278 26.27 18.35 9.88
CA THR A 278 26.53 18.76 11.28
C THR A 278 26.08 20.19 11.53
N GLY A 279 26.33 21.11 10.59
CA GLY A 279 25.84 22.49 10.66
C GLY A 279 24.31 22.60 10.67
N GLY A 280 23.61 21.62 10.09
CA GLY A 280 22.15 21.48 10.14
C GLY A 280 21.60 21.07 11.51
N TRP A 281 22.43 20.55 12.43
CA TRP A 281 21.98 20.15 13.77
C TRP A 281 21.41 21.33 14.57
N LYS A 282 21.93 22.55 14.36
CA LYS A 282 21.35 23.75 14.97
C LYS A 282 19.87 23.94 14.61
N TRP A 283 19.47 23.56 13.39
CA TRP A 283 18.09 23.61 12.93
C TRP A 283 17.29 22.39 13.38
N ARG A 284 17.92 21.22 13.48
CA ARG A 284 17.32 20.02 14.10
C ARG A 284 16.90 20.33 15.55
N ASP A 285 17.78 20.95 16.31
CA ASP A 285 17.67 21.14 17.76
C ASP A 285 17.01 22.48 18.15
N SER A 286 16.69 23.32 17.17
CA SER A 286 16.00 24.60 17.37
C SER A 286 14.61 24.43 17.98
N ARG A 287 14.25 25.32 18.91
CA ARG A 287 12.87 25.40 19.47
C ARG A 287 11.90 26.22 18.60
N ASN A 288 12.41 26.90 17.58
CA ASN A 288 11.56 27.63 16.65
C ASN A 288 10.84 26.65 15.72
N PRO A 289 9.64 27.00 15.21
CA PRO A 289 8.97 26.21 14.19
C PRO A 289 9.82 26.12 12.92
N ASN A 290 9.53 25.13 12.08
CA ASN A 290 10.13 25.03 10.75
C ASN A 290 9.85 26.31 9.95
N PRO A 291 10.86 26.93 9.31
CA PRO A 291 10.66 28.11 8.47
C PRO A 291 9.78 27.81 7.24
N HIS A 292 9.74 26.56 6.79
CA HIS A 292 8.93 26.13 5.64
C HIS A 292 7.94 25.04 6.05
N ASN A 293 6.68 25.19 5.61
CA ASN A 293 5.70 24.12 5.72
C ASN A 293 5.93 23.10 4.61
N ILE A 294 6.20 21.84 4.99
CA ILE A 294 6.15 20.70 4.08
C ILE A 294 4.69 20.25 3.91
N THR A 295 3.89 21.10 3.25
CA THR A 295 2.45 20.93 3.11
C THR A 295 2.09 19.56 2.53
N GLY A 296 1.12 18.88 3.16
CA GLY A 296 0.68 17.55 2.77
C GLY A 296 1.50 16.39 3.35
N ALA A 297 2.55 16.66 4.14
CA ALA A 297 3.28 15.60 4.81
C ALA A 297 2.55 15.10 6.07
N MET A 298 2.21 13.81 6.08
CA MET A 298 1.71 13.13 7.28
C MET A 298 2.88 12.77 8.19
N VAL A 299 2.82 13.19 9.45
CA VAL A 299 3.81 12.84 10.47
C VAL A 299 3.59 11.43 11.05
N GLY A 300 4.55 10.92 11.83
CA GLY A 300 4.45 9.60 12.48
C GLY A 300 3.22 9.42 13.39
N GLY A 301 2.78 10.51 14.04
CA GLY A 301 1.53 10.57 14.80
C GLY A 301 1.65 10.20 16.28
N PRO A 302 0.52 9.99 16.98
CA PRO A 302 0.50 9.85 18.43
C PRO A 302 0.98 8.47 18.89
N ILE A 303 1.34 8.38 20.18
CA ILE A 303 1.57 7.09 20.86
C ILE A 303 0.24 6.43 21.26
N ARG A 304 0.31 5.21 21.79
CA ARG A 304 -0.86 4.38 22.21
C ARG A 304 -1.87 5.05 23.16
N THR A 305 -1.52 6.19 23.77
CA THR A 305 -2.39 6.97 24.68
C THR A 305 -2.98 8.22 24.04
N ASP A 306 -2.97 8.32 22.70
CA ASP A 306 -3.40 9.51 21.93
C ASP A 306 -2.53 10.76 22.12
N ASN A 307 -1.45 10.67 22.89
CA ASN A 307 -0.55 11.78 23.13
C ASN A 307 0.39 11.98 21.94
N PHE A 308 0.54 13.23 21.51
CA PHE A 308 1.44 13.64 20.44
C PHE A 308 2.35 14.77 20.91
N GLN A 309 3.63 14.71 20.57
CA GLN A 309 4.58 15.78 20.85
C GLN A 309 5.15 16.34 19.54
N ASP A 310 4.92 17.62 19.29
CA ASP A 310 5.46 18.33 18.12
C ASP A 310 6.92 18.72 18.38
N ILE A 311 7.82 17.73 18.36
CA ILE A 311 9.24 17.89 18.65
C ILE A 311 10.07 17.37 17.48
N ARG A 312 10.87 18.26 16.87
CA ARG A 312 11.68 17.96 15.68
C ARG A 312 12.73 16.88 15.91
N THR A 313 13.34 16.82 17.09
CA THR A 313 14.37 15.81 17.38
C THR A 313 13.77 14.41 17.58
N ASN A 314 12.46 14.31 17.82
CA ASN A 314 11.79 13.06 18.07
C ASN A 314 11.05 12.55 16.82
N TYR A 315 11.80 11.86 15.97
CA TYR A 315 11.31 11.32 14.70
C TYR A 315 10.10 10.38 14.87
N ASN A 316 9.96 9.71 16.03
CA ASN A 316 8.81 8.87 16.35
C ASN A 316 7.45 9.57 16.21
N TYR A 317 7.40 10.87 16.51
CA TYR A 317 6.19 11.69 16.38
C TYR A 317 6.16 12.43 15.04
N THR A 318 7.27 13.07 14.68
CA THR A 318 7.26 14.17 13.70
C THR A 318 7.92 13.83 12.37
N GLU A 319 8.37 12.59 12.15
CA GLU A 319 8.96 12.16 10.88
C GLU A 319 7.86 11.80 9.86
N PRO A 320 7.83 12.48 8.70
CA PRO A 320 7.02 12.05 7.58
C PRO A 320 7.82 11.07 6.71
N THR A 321 7.14 10.06 6.16
CA THR A 321 7.75 9.09 5.26
C THR A 321 6.97 9.00 3.94
N LEU A 322 7.66 8.64 2.85
CA LEU A 322 7.00 8.38 1.56
C LEU A 322 6.02 7.21 1.68
N ALA A 323 6.41 6.14 2.39
CA ALA A 323 5.57 4.96 2.62
C ALA A 323 4.26 5.33 3.33
N GLY A 324 4.30 6.19 4.35
CA GLY A 324 3.09 6.63 5.04
C GLY A 324 2.19 7.53 4.18
N ASN A 325 2.79 8.42 3.39
CA ASN A 325 2.01 9.34 2.54
C ASN A 325 1.40 8.62 1.32
N ALA A 326 2.03 7.56 0.79
CA ALA A 326 1.47 6.76 -0.29
C ALA A 326 0.08 6.19 0.08
N GLY A 327 -0.03 5.59 1.26
CA GLY A 327 -1.31 5.10 1.79
C GLY A 327 -2.34 6.21 2.02
N LEU A 328 -1.89 7.35 2.56
CA LEU A 328 -2.78 8.48 2.82
C LEU A 328 -3.40 9.03 1.53
N VAL A 329 -2.59 9.25 0.49
CA VAL A 329 -3.11 9.74 -0.80
C VAL A 329 -4.12 8.75 -1.37
N ALA A 330 -3.82 7.46 -1.36
CA ALA A 330 -4.72 6.42 -1.85
C ALA A 330 -6.05 6.37 -1.05
N ALA A 331 -5.98 6.47 0.28
CA ALA A 331 -7.16 6.51 1.14
C ALA A 331 -8.01 7.77 0.90
N LEU A 332 -7.38 8.94 0.77
CA LEU A 332 -8.08 10.19 0.46
C LEU A 332 -8.79 10.11 -0.89
N VAL A 333 -8.13 9.57 -1.93
CA VAL A 333 -8.76 9.38 -3.25
C VAL A 333 -9.95 8.43 -3.16
N SER A 334 -9.83 7.29 -2.48
CA SER A 334 -10.93 6.32 -2.37
C SER A 334 -12.11 6.85 -1.52
N LEU A 335 -11.85 7.66 -0.50
CA LEU A 335 -12.87 8.19 0.41
C LEU A 335 -13.51 9.50 -0.07
N THR A 336 -12.89 10.24 -0.98
CA THR A 336 -13.42 11.51 -1.49
C THR A 336 -14.26 11.29 -2.76
N GLY A 337 -15.45 11.89 -2.78
CA GLY A 337 -16.40 11.75 -3.90
C GLY A 337 -16.12 12.63 -5.11
N SER A 338 -15.05 13.43 -5.09
CA SER A 338 -14.75 14.42 -6.13
C SER A 338 -14.52 13.81 -7.52
N GLY A 339 -14.16 12.52 -7.59
CA GLY A 339 -14.02 11.75 -8.83
C GLY A 339 -15.16 10.75 -9.09
N GLY A 340 -16.25 10.81 -8.31
CA GLY A 340 -17.33 9.82 -8.30
C GLY A 340 -17.25 8.85 -7.11
N MET A 341 -18.35 8.15 -6.82
CA MET A 341 -18.42 7.12 -5.75
C MET A 341 -18.14 5.70 -6.25
N SER A 342 -17.74 5.55 -7.51
CA SER A 342 -17.54 4.26 -8.17
C SER A 342 -16.14 4.16 -8.75
N ILE A 343 -15.50 3.01 -8.54
CA ILE A 343 -14.23 2.69 -9.19
C ILE A 343 -14.41 2.42 -10.68
N ASP A 344 -13.38 2.75 -11.44
CA ASP A 344 -13.20 2.22 -12.78
C ASP A 344 -12.91 0.71 -12.71
N LYS A 345 -13.79 -0.08 -13.31
CA LYS A 345 -13.69 -1.54 -13.35
C LYS A 345 -12.86 -2.03 -14.53
N ASN A 346 -12.66 -1.22 -15.57
CA ASN A 346 -12.22 -1.67 -16.88
C ASN A 346 -10.75 -1.35 -17.14
N THR A 347 -10.27 -0.15 -16.80
CA THR A 347 -8.91 0.28 -17.18
C THR A 347 -7.82 -0.66 -16.67
N ILE A 348 -7.94 -1.19 -15.46
CA ILE A 348 -6.95 -2.12 -14.89
C ILE A 348 -6.89 -3.47 -15.64
N PHE A 349 -7.93 -3.80 -16.40
CA PHE A 349 -8.02 -5.04 -17.18
C PHE A 349 -7.86 -4.80 -18.69
N SER A 350 -7.45 -3.61 -19.13
CA SER A 350 -7.38 -3.27 -20.55
C SER A 350 -6.47 -4.19 -21.36
N ALA A 351 -5.41 -4.72 -20.74
CA ALA A 351 -4.50 -5.69 -21.34
C ALA A 351 -4.89 -7.15 -21.08
N VAL A 352 -5.85 -7.43 -20.19
CA VAL A 352 -6.22 -8.79 -19.77
C VAL A 352 -7.13 -9.43 -20.82
N PRO A 353 -6.74 -10.55 -21.45
CA PRO A 353 -7.60 -11.22 -22.42
C PRO A 353 -8.82 -11.85 -21.74
N PRO A 354 -9.94 -12.02 -22.47
CA PRO A 354 -11.08 -12.78 -21.97
C PRO A 354 -10.69 -14.18 -21.52
N PHE A 355 -11.25 -14.63 -20.38
CA PHE A 355 -11.01 -15.98 -19.85
C PHE A 355 -11.85 -17.06 -20.52
N TYR A 356 -12.94 -16.66 -21.20
CA TYR A 356 -13.82 -17.55 -21.95
C TYR A 356 -13.50 -17.50 -23.44
N PRO A 357 -13.66 -18.60 -24.18
CA PRO A 357 -13.55 -18.56 -25.64
C PRO A 357 -14.59 -17.58 -26.21
N PRO A 358 -14.24 -16.82 -27.27
CA PRO A 358 -15.22 -16.01 -27.98
C PRO A 358 -16.38 -16.91 -28.43
N SER A 359 -17.62 -16.40 -28.34
CA SER A 359 -18.78 -17.11 -28.86
C SER A 359 -18.51 -17.51 -30.32
N PRO A 360 -18.82 -18.75 -30.73
CA PRO A 360 -18.67 -19.13 -32.13
C PRO A 360 -19.48 -18.17 -33.01
N PRO A 361 -19.01 -17.86 -34.24
CA PRO A 361 -19.79 -17.04 -35.16
C PRO A 361 -21.18 -17.68 -35.36
N PRO A 362 -22.23 -16.86 -35.53
CA PRO A 362 -23.58 -17.38 -35.77
C PRO A 362 -23.53 -18.36 -36.95
N PRO A 363 -24.28 -19.48 -36.89
CA PRO A 363 -24.33 -20.43 -37.99
C PRO A 363 -24.73 -19.70 -39.28
N ALA A 364 -24.17 -20.14 -40.41
CA ALA A 364 -24.51 -19.57 -41.70
C ALA A 364 -26.03 -19.53 -41.88
N PRO A 365 -26.61 -18.44 -42.46
CA PRO A 365 -28.04 -18.37 -42.71
C PRO A 365 -28.50 -19.64 -43.41
N TRP A 366 -29.52 -20.30 -42.84
CA TRP A 366 -30.10 -21.50 -43.42
C TRP A 366 -30.56 -21.16 -44.85
N LYS A 367 -29.98 -21.84 -45.84
CA LYS A 367 -30.43 -21.79 -47.23
C LYS A 367 -31.40 -22.96 -47.42
N PRO A 368 -32.69 -22.70 -47.70
CA PRO A 368 -33.71 -23.73 -47.92
C PRO A 368 -33.35 -24.69 -49.05
#